data_AF-A0A843KUL4-F1
#
_entry.id   AF-A0A843KUL4-F1
#
_cell.length_a   1.000
_cell.length_b   1.000
_cell.length_c   1.000
_cell.angle_alpha   90.00
_cell.angle_beta   90.00
_cell.angle_gamma   90.00
#
_symmetry.space_group_name_H-M   'P 1'
#
loop_
_entity.id
_entity.type
_entity.pdbx_description
1 polymer ?
#
loop_
_entity_poly.entity_id
_entity_poly.type
_entity_poly.pdbx_seq_one_letter_code
_entity_poly.pdbx_strand_id
1 'polypeptide(L)' 'FEGWKYLPGLYRVQIDNFVPQGDILAPGVISADPAIREGDEVLVEGPLAMATGRAAMGSVEMHSSKRGVAVRVRKVLKH' A
#
# COMPACT_ATOMS: atom_id res chain seq x y z
N PHE A 1 3.74 -2.93 12.95
CA PHE A 1 4.73 -2.04 12.31
C PHE A 1 6.16 -2.53 12.54
N GLU A 2 6.57 -2.90 13.75
CA GLU A 2 7.96 -3.33 13.99
C GLU A 2 8.48 -4.45 13.08
N GLY A 3 7.68 -5.46 12.74
CA GLY A 3 8.12 -6.55 11.86
C GLY A 3 8.64 -6.10 10.49
N TRP A 4 8.18 -4.95 10.00
CA TRP A 4 8.61 -4.37 8.73
C TRP A 4 10.05 -3.85 8.73
N LYS A 5 10.68 -3.73 9.90
CA LYS A 5 12.12 -3.41 10.03
C LYS A 5 13.02 -4.52 9.49
N TYR A 6 12.52 -5.76 9.43
CA TYR A 6 13.25 -6.91 8.92
C TYR A 6 13.08 -7.12 7.40
N LEU A 7 12.23 -6.33 6.75
CA LEU A 7 12.01 -6.32 5.30
C LEU A 7 12.24 -4.91 4.75
N PRO A 8 13.51 -4.42 4.77
CA PRO A 8 13.82 -3.07 4.32
C PRO A 8 13.61 -2.96 2.81
N GLY A 9 12.83 -1.96 2.38
CA GLY A 9 12.58 -1.66 0.97
C GLY A 9 11.68 -2.66 0.22
N LEU A 10 11.31 -3.79 0.82
CA LEU A 10 10.47 -4.80 0.19
C LEU A 10 8.99 -4.63 0.54
N TYR A 11 8.12 -5.03 -0.39
CA TYR A 11 6.66 -5.01 -0.25
C TYR A 11 6.11 -3.63 0.17
N ARG A 12 6.70 -2.57 -0.40
CA ARG A 12 6.29 -1.18 -0.17
C ARG A 12 5.29 -0.71 -1.20
N VAL A 13 4.26 -0.01 -0.75
CA VAL A 13 3.29 0.72 -1.57
C VAL A 13 3.33 2.19 -1.16
N GLN A 14 3.71 3.06 -2.08
CA GLN A 14 3.71 4.50 -1.85
C GLN A 14 2.35 5.08 -2.23
N ILE A 15 1.75 5.87 -1.33
CA ILE A 15 0.50 6.58 -1.57
C ILE A 15 0.71 8.09 -1.55
N ASP A 16 -0.22 8.79 -2.18
CA ASP A 16 -0.25 10.25 -2.17
C ASP A 16 -0.63 10.83 -0.79
N ASN A 17 -0.74 12.15 -0.72
CA ASN A 17 -0.92 12.95 0.49
C ASN A 17 -2.33 12.84 1.11
N PHE A 18 -2.71 11.64 1.58
CA PHE A 18 -3.97 11.39 2.29
C PHE A 18 -3.79 10.39 3.44
N VAL A 19 -4.74 10.41 4.38
CA VAL A 19 -4.84 9.41 5.45
C VAL A 19 -5.89 8.37 5.05
N PRO A 20 -5.56 7.08 4.94
CA PRO A 20 -6.54 6.05 4.62
C PRO A 20 -7.68 6.00 5.66
N GLN A 21 -8.93 6.13 5.21
CA GLN A 21 -10.14 5.98 6.03
C GLN A 21 -10.90 4.67 5.74
N GLY A 22 -10.24 3.76 5.02
CA GLY A 22 -10.75 2.49 4.54
C GLY A 22 -9.69 1.84 3.65
N ASP A 23 -10.13 1.07 2.67
CA ASP A 23 -9.23 0.48 1.68
C ASP A 23 -8.61 1.54 0.77
N ILE A 24 -7.38 1.28 0.34
CA ILE A 24 -6.68 2.17 -0.59
C ILE A 24 -7.06 1.77 -2.00
N LEU A 25 -7.50 2.75 -2.78
CA LEU A 25 -7.83 2.57 -4.19
C LEU A 25 -6.59 2.76 -5.07
N ALA A 26 -6.54 2.08 -6.21
CA ALA A 26 -5.44 2.18 -7.18
C ALA A 26 -5.07 3.64 -7.56
N PRO A 27 -6.03 4.57 -7.77
CA PRO A 27 -5.69 5.97 -8.06
C PRO A 27 -4.88 6.70 -6.98
N GLY A 28 -4.90 6.21 -5.74
CA GLY A 28 -4.13 6.78 -4.65
C GLY A 28 -2.71 6.23 -4.54
N VAL A 29 -2.35 5.23 -5.36
CA VAL A 29 -1.02 4.61 -5.36
C VAL A 29 -0.11 5.35 -6.34
N ILE A 30 1.03 5.83 -5.84
CA ILE A 30 2.08 6.46 -6.64
C ILE A 30 2.98 5.39 -7.26
N SER A 31 3.42 4.43 -6.43
CA SER A 31 4.28 3.32 -6.83
C SER A 31 4.12 2.13 -5.90
N ALA A 32 4.47 0.94 -6.39
CA ALA A 32 4.45 -0.29 -5.63
C ALA A 32 5.66 -1.15 -6.01
N ASP A 33 6.26 -1.83 -5.04
CA ASP A 33 7.34 -2.78 -5.26
C ASP A 33 6.95 -3.81 -6.35
N PRO A 34 7.74 -3.98 -7.44
CA PRO A 34 7.45 -4.92 -8.53
C PRO A 34 7.22 -6.37 -8.10
N ALA A 35 7.76 -6.78 -6.95
CA ALA A 35 7.58 -8.12 -6.40
C ALA A 35 6.16 -8.38 -5.88
N ILE A 36 5.39 -7.34 -5.56
CA ILE A 36 4.05 -7.47 -4.97
C ILE A 36 3.11 -8.22 -5.93
N ARG A 37 2.42 -9.21 -5.36
CA ARG A 37 1.33 -9.96 -5.96
C ARG A 37 0.06 -9.79 -5.13
N GLU A 38 -1.07 -10.09 -5.74
CA GLU A 38 -2.34 -10.14 -5.03
C GLU A 38 -2.23 -11.13 -3.86
N GLY A 39 -2.72 -10.72 -2.70
CA GLY A 39 -2.67 -11.52 -1.49
C GLY A 39 -1.47 -11.26 -0.59
N ASP A 40 -0.44 -10.54 -1.06
CA ASP A 40 0.73 -10.25 -0.24
C ASP A 40 0.43 -9.27 0.90
N GLU A 41 1.14 -9.45 2.01
CA GLU A 41 1.23 -8.44 3.05
C GLU A 41 2.05 -7.25 2.52
N VAL A 42 1.57 -6.04 2.72
CA VAL A 42 2.25 -4.82 2.27
C VAL A 42 2.32 -3.77 3.37
N LEU A 43 3.41 -3.00 3.34
CA LEU A 43 3.53 -1.75 4.08
C LEU A 43 3.22 -0.60 3.13
N VAL A 44 2.23 0.19 3.51
CA VAL A 44 1.86 1.41 2.83
C VAL A 44 2.54 2.58 3.52
N GLU A 45 3.19 3.43 2.72
CA GLU A 45 3.90 4.62 3.19
C GLU A 45 3.36 5.83 2.43
N GLY A 46 3.09 6.90 3.16
CA GLY A 46 2.66 8.17 2.59
C GLY A 46 3.05 9.34 3.50
N PRO A 47 2.93 10.58 3.00
CA PRO A 47 3.35 11.77 3.74
C PRO A 47 2.54 12.05 5.01
N LEU A 48 1.27 11.60 5.08
CA LEU A 48 0.37 11.85 6.22
C LEU A 48 0.10 10.61 7.09
N ALA A 49 0.45 9.41 6.60
CA ALA A 49 0.18 8.18 7.31
C ALA A 49 1.07 7.03 6.83
N MET A 50 1.19 6.02 7.68
CA MET A 50 1.59 4.67 7.31
C MET A 50 0.42 3.72 7.52
N ALA A 51 0.34 2.66 6.73
CA ALA A 51 -0.66 1.62 6.94
C ALA A 51 -0.10 0.22 6.64
N THR A 52 -0.76 -0.80 7.15
CA THR A 52 -0.51 -2.20 6.77
C THR A 52 -1.78 -2.80 6.20
N GLY A 53 -1.64 -3.66 5.20
CA GLY A 53 -2.77 -4.31 4.58
C GLY A 53 -2.36 -5.47 3.69
N ARG A 54 -3.35 -6.02 2.99
CA ARG A 54 -3.14 -7.06 1.99
C ARG A 54 -3.32 -6.46 0.61
N ALA A 55 -2.38 -6.70 -0.30
CA ALA A 55 -2.53 -6.33 -1.70
C ALA A 55 -3.76 -7.02 -2.30
N ALA A 56 -4.61 -6.26 -2.98
CA ALA A 56 -5.78 -6.75 -3.70
C ALA A 56 -5.57 -6.78 -5.22
N MET A 57 -4.38 -6.40 -5.68
CA MET A 57 -3.91 -6.44 -7.06
C MET A 57 -2.38 -6.42 -7.10
N GLY A 58 -1.78 -6.73 -8.25
CA GLY A 58 -0.32 -6.68 -8.43
C GLY A 58 0.22 -5.25 -8.65
N SER A 59 1.53 -5.05 -8.49
CA SER A 59 2.16 -3.72 -8.58
C SER A 59 1.87 -2.97 -9.91
N VAL A 60 1.97 -3.66 -11.06
CA VAL A 60 1.68 -3.06 -12.37
C VAL A 60 0.22 -2.59 -12.46
N GLU A 61 -0.71 -3.35 -11.88
CA GLU A 61 -2.13 -3.01 -11.87
C GLU A 61 -2.40 -1.84 -10.92
N MET A 62 -1.77 -1.82 -9.74
CA MET A 62 -1.87 -0.68 -8.80
C MET A 62 -1.49 0.64 -9.45
N HIS A 63 -0.42 0.64 -10.25
CA HIS A 63 0.07 1.86 -10.90
C HIS A 63 -0.76 2.27 -12.12
N SER A 64 -1.28 1.31 -12.90
CA SER A 64 -1.94 1.60 -14.17
C SER A 64 -3.46 1.81 -14.06
N SER A 65 -4.08 1.34 -12.97
CA SER A 65 -5.53 1.34 -12.82
C SER A 65 -6.08 2.65 -12.27
N LYS A 66 -7.16 3.13 -12.91
CA LYS A 66 -7.92 4.32 -12.47
C LYS A 66 -9.06 4.00 -11.50
N ARG A 67 -9.23 2.74 -11.11
CA ARG A 67 -10.29 2.24 -10.23
C ARG A 67 -9.86 0.93 -9.59
N GLY A 68 -10.62 0.48 -8.58
CA GLY A 68 -10.38 -0.78 -7.88
C GLY A 68 -9.59 -0.61 -6.58
N VAL A 69 -9.67 -1.61 -5.72
CA VAL A 69 -8.99 -1.64 -4.42
C VAL A 69 -7.56 -2.14 -4.62
N ALA A 70 -6.56 -1.32 -4.30
CA ALA A 70 -5.15 -1.68 -4.35
C ALA A 70 -4.72 -2.44 -3.09
N VAL A 71 -5.14 -1.95 -1.91
CA VAL A 71 -4.77 -2.53 -0.62
C VAL A 71 -5.99 -2.59 0.28
N ARG A 72 -6.29 -3.79 0.77
CA ARG A 72 -7.25 -3.99 1.86
C ARG A 72 -6.58 -3.64 3.18
N VAL A 73 -6.93 -2.48 3.74
CA VAL A 73 -6.22 -1.90 4.88
C VAL A 73 -6.67 -2.57 6.18
N ARG A 74 -5.71 -2.86 7.08
CA ARG A 74 -6.01 -3.41 8.42
C ARG A 74 -5.69 -2.46 9.56
N LYS A 75 -4.59 -1.72 9.45
CA LYS A 75 -4.14 -0.81 10.49
C LYS A 75 -3.53 0.42 9.87
N VAL A 76 -3.91 1.58 10.39
CA VAL A 76 -3.39 2.89 10.01
C VAL A 76 -2.68 3.50 11.20
N LEU A 77 -1.54 4.11 10.94
CA LEU A 77 -0.81 4.99 11.85
C LEU A 77 -0.75 6.36 11.18
N LYS A 78 -1.35 7.36 11.81
CA LYS A 78 -1.24 8.75 11.37
C LYS A 78 0.09 9.31 11.87
N HIS A 79 0.74 10.13 11.06
CA HIS A 79 1.88 10.92 11.49
C HIS A 79 1.44 12.08 12.37
#